data_AF-A0A938S0W9-F1
#
_entry.id   AF-A0A938S0W9-F1
#
_cell.length_a   1.000
_cell.length_b   1.000
_cell.length_c   1.000
_cell.angle_alpha   90.00
_cell.angle_beta   90.00
_cell.angle_gamma   90.00
#
_symmetry.space_group_name_H-M   'P 1'
#
loop_
_entity.id
_entity.type
_entity.pdbx_description
1 polymer ?
#
loop_
_entity_poly.entity_id
_entity_poly.type
_entity_poly.pdbx_seq_one_letter_code
_entity_poly.pdbx_strand_id
1 'polypeptide(L)'
;MAIRRSFKSDESFLEKLAIGATGTQAVMNDLRQQGFHPVELERGSSSWKVWKQIKIKRLRVPDILLLDTATRIEARAKKSLQIRMSHSESDPQRGWDRGLLDEDFVALTVCVQAGNRPIDWRASPFVQYIRVKDMREAWIAGRTITERPKGAQEGFELRLTWPSAITRHSGRVTAVAQNRLTYQRESDHRTISLSLYQKKIALNALVAPGEPVHESQIVASVVPVSQRLPKLPMATEDTYLGWLSSRDVAVRYTAAKALAYFHGREVQTELLRILQDDSEHLYVRLEAASSLARLDIPEGWKWIDESVNSPYLENQLETVIILGELRKPEATDLLISILLDTARHAEIRAGAAWAIGEGGAVKGVDALVRTFSDLTPGLRVEAVRALRRLLDAQCPNLAARLESTDSDQRAGLAWAISRSGRFTVEELVQACHGDVEARRWVAYILGLQDADAWATRLGPIKDAAPEVFFAATVLWQIMRSWIANVDEF
;
A
#
# COMPACT_ATOMS: atom_id res chain seq x y z
N MET A 1 37.70 16.42 0.41
CA MET A 1 37.01 15.39 -0.41
C MET A 1 36.12 14.57 0.51
N ALA A 2 34.89 15.01 0.75
CA ALA A 2 33.98 14.32 1.66
C ALA A 2 33.32 13.14 0.94
N ILE A 3 33.48 11.95 1.51
CA ILE A 3 32.87 10.70 1.05
C ILE A 3 31.34 10.84 1.19
N ARG A 4 30.65 11.23 0.11
CA ARG A 4 29.19 11.11 0.00
C ARG A 4 28.84 9.62 -0.02
N ARG A 5 28.60 9.03 1.16
CA ARG A 5 27.86 7.77 1.27
C ARG A 5 26.45 8.05 0.75
N SER A 6 26.16 7.51 -0.43
CA SER A 6 24.92 7.70 -1.18
C SER A 6 23.76 6.96 -0.51
N PHE A 7 23.05 7.61 0.40
CA PHE A 7 21.70 7.18 0.80
C PHE A 7 20.69 7.63 -0.26
N LYS A 8 19.74 6.76 -0.63
CA LYS A 8 18.55 7.17 -1.40
C LYS A 8 17.82 8.23 -0.58
N SER A 9 17.36 9.32 -1.19
CA SER A 9 16.49 10.27 -0.49
C SER A 9 15.23 9.58 0.00
N ASP A 10 14.67 10.04 1.13
CA ASP A 10 13.38 9.59 1.66
C ASP A 10 12.29 9.60 0.58
N GLU A 11 12.35 10.57 -0.33
CA GLU A 11 11.44 10.72 -1.46
C GLU A 11 11.58 9.58 -2.51
N SER A 12 12.81 9.24 -2.92
CA SER A 12 13.02 8.14 -3.87
C SER A 12 12.64 6.77 -3.28
N PHE A 13 12.75 6.63 -1.95
CA PHE A 13 12.27 5.44 -1.26
C PHE A 13 10.74 5.39 -1.21
N LEU A 14 10.10 6.49 -0.82
CA LEU A 14 8.64 6.65 -0.81
C LEU A 14 8.03 6.38 -2.19
N GLU A 15 8.64 6.90 -3.25
CA GLU A 15 8.21 6.69 -4.63
C GLU A 15 8.16 5.20 -4.99
N LYS A 16 9.16 4.42 -4.58
CA LYS A 16 9.20 2.96 -4.85
C LYS A 16 8.11 2.21 -4.10
N LEU A 17 7.87 2.58 -2.84
CA LEU A 17 6.78 2.01 -2.06
C LEU A 17 5.42 2.35 -2.67
N ALA A 18 5.22 3.61 -3.09
CA ALA A 18 3.98 4.04 -3.72
C ALA A 18 3.70 3.29 -5.03
N ILE A 19 4.73 3.07 -5.87
CA ILE A 19 4.62 2.26 -7.08
C ILE A 19 4.20 0.82 -6.74
N GLY A 20 4.86 0.21 -5.75
CA GLY A 20 4.56 -1.14 -5.28
C GLY A 20 3.11 -1.25 -4.83
N ALA A 21 2.69 -0.40 -3.90
CA ALA A 21 1.34 -0.34 -3.37
C ALA A 21 0.26 -0.12 -4.44
N THR A 22 0.49 0.83 -5.35
CA THR A 22 -0.41 1.08 -6.50
C THR A 22 -0.54 -0.17 -7.36
N GLY A 23 0.57 -0.88 -7.58
CA GLY A 23 0.60 -2.16 -8.28
C GLY A 23 -0.21 -3.24 -7.60
N THR A 24 0.04 -3.48 -6.31
CA THR A 24 -0.66 -4.49 -5.51
C THR A 24 -2.16 -4.21 -5.49
N GLN A 25 -2.58 -2.96 -5.33
CA GLN A 25 -3.99 -2.56 -5.41
C GLN A 25 -4.61 -2.87 -6.77
N ALA A 26 -3.90 -2.60 -7.87
CA ALA A 26 -4.36 -2.92 -9.22
C ALA A 26 -4.49 -4.43 -9.46
N VAL A 27 -3.52 -5.22 -8.99
CA VAL A 27 -3.56 -6.69 -9.05
C VAL A 27 -4.74 -7.23 -8.24
N MET A 28 -4.98 -6.74 -7.02
CA MET A 28 -6.15 -7.13 -6.23
C MET A 28 -7.46 -6.79 -6.94
N ASN A 29 -7.56 -5.62 -7.60
CA ASN A 29 -8.76 -5.24 -8.34
C ASN A 29 -9.00 -6.13 -9.56
N ASP A 30 -7.94 -6.46 -10.32
CA ASP A 30 -8.03 -7.36 -11.46
C ASP A 30 -8.47 -8.77 -11.03
N LEU A 31 -7.89 -9.31 -9.95
CA LEU A 31 -8.27 -10.61 -9.38
C LEU A 31 -9.75 -10.65 -8.94
N ARG A 32 -10.27 -9.56 -8.35
CA ARG A 32 -11.71 -9.44 -8.03
C ARG A 32 -12.57 -9.45 -9.28
N GLN A 33 -12.15 -8.76 -10.35
CA GLN A 33 -12.87 -8.78 -11.63
C GLN A 33 -12.85 -10.17 -12.29
N GLN A 34 -11.82 -10.97 -12.03
CA GLN A 34 -11.76 -12.37 -12.43
C GLN A 34 -12.59 -13.32 -11.56
N GLY A 35 -13.17 -12.83 -10.45
CA GLY A 35 -14.05 -13.61 -9.57
C GLY A 35 -13.36 -14.28 -8.39
N PHE A 36 -12.12 -13.89 -8.05
CA PHE A 36 -11.43 -14.39 -6.86
C PHE A 36 -11.64 -13.48 -5.64
N HIS A 37 -11.37 -14.00 -4.44
CA HIS A 37 -11.33 -13.22 -3.20
C HIS A 37 -9.87 -12.97 -2.73
N PRO A 38 -9.18 -11.94 -3.27
CA PRO A 38 -7.84 -11.59 -2.84
C PRO A 38 -7.85 -10.84 -1.50
N VAL A 39 -6.98 -11.29 -0.60
CA VAL A 39 -6.64 -10.60 0.64
C VAL A 39 -5.15 -10.25 0.65
N GLU A 40 -4.80 -9.16 1.34
CA GLU A 40 -3.41 -8.78 1.56
C GLU A 40 -2.73 -9.85 2.45
N LEU A 41 -1.63 -10.41 1.96
CA LEU A 41 -0.82 -11.40 2.67
C LEU A 41 0.41 -10.74 3.28
N GLU A 42 1.24 -10.05 2.48
CA GLU A 42 2.28 -9.18 3.01
C GLU A 42 1.65 -7.89 3.52
N ARG A 43 1.64 -7.74 4.85
CA ARG A 43 1.12 -6.56 5.53
C ARG A 43 1.70 -5.26 4.99
N GLY A 44 0.82 -4.35 4.58
CA GLY A 44 1.20 -3.05 4.04
C GLY A 44 1.74 -3.09 2.61
N SER A 45 1.67 -4.21 1.90
CA SER A 45 2.00 -4.30 0.47
C SER A 45 1.07 -3.44 -0.40
N SER A 46 -0.10 -3.06 0.12
CA SER A 46 -1.05 -2.12 -0.48
C SER A 46 -0.92 -0.68 0.03
N SER A 47 0.08 -0.39 0.87
CA SER A 47 0.35 0.91 1.47
C SER A 47 1.81 1.33 1.28
N TRP A 48 2.11 2.61 1.45
CA TRP A 48 3.46 3.16 1.32
C TRP A 48 3.94 3.86 2.60
N LYS A 49 3.37 3.49 3.75
CA LYS A 49 3.77 4.00 5.05
C LYS A 49 5.23 3.65 5.35
N VAL A 50 6.02 4.67 5.66
CA VAL A 50 7.41 4.53 6.11
C VAL A 50 7.47 4.75 7.62
N TRP A 51 8.00 3.77 8.34
CA TRP A 51 8.38 3.88 9.76
C TRP A 51 9.82 4.37 9.82
N LYS A 52 10.04 5.55 10.43
CA LYS A 52 11.35 6.23 10.36
C LYS A 52 12.26 5.80 11.51
N GLN A 53 11.70 5.57 12.69
CA GLN A 53 12.47 5.31 13.90
C GLN A 53 12.61 3.82 14.20
N ILE A 54 11.58 3.02 13.91
CA ILE A 54 11.58 1.58 14.17
C ILE A 54 11.64 0.84 12.83
N LYS A 55 12.72 0.09 12.62
CA LYS A 55 12.92 -0.69 11.39
C LYS A 55 12.34 -2.10 11.55
N ILE A 56 11.19 -2.35 10.92
CA ILE A 56 10.58 -3.66 10.90
C ILE A 56 11.22 -4.51 9.77
N LYS A 57 11.74 -5.68 10.11
CA LYS A 57 12.15 -6.70 9.13
C LYS A 57 11.11 -7.81 9.14
N ARG A 58 10.18 -7.76 8.19
CA ARG A 58 9.11 -8.76 8.06
C ARG A 58 9.61 -10.02 7.36
N LEU A 59 8.81 -11.07 7.51
CA LEU A 59 8.97 -12.30 6.76
C LEU A 59 8.76 -12.04 5.26
N ARG A 60 9.59 -12.66 4.41
CA ARG A 60 9.43 -12.61 2.95
C ARG A 60 8.29 -13.54 2.54
N VAL A 61 7.13 -12.97 2.23
CA VAL A 61 5.93 -13.68 1.76
C VAL A 61 5.38 -12.97 0.51
N PRO A 62 4.57 -13.64 -0.31
CA PRO A 62 3.86 -12.98 -1.40
C PRO A 62 2.93 -11.86 -0.91
N ASP A 63 2.69 -10.86 -1.75
CA ASP A 63 1.86 -9.70 -1.41
C ASP A 63 0.38 -10.08 -1.16
N ILE A 64 -0.15 -11.03 -1.92
CA ILE A 64 -1.59 -11.34 -1.97
C ILE A 64 -1.83 -12.83 -1.79
N LEU A 65 -2.92 -13.19 -1.09
CA LEU A 65 -3.46 -14.54 -1.00
C LEU A 65 -4.87 -14.59 -1.62
N LEU A 66 -5.12 -15.59 -2.45
CA LEU A 66 -6.48 -15.98 -2.86
C LEU A 66 -7.01 -17.03 -1.88
N LEU A 67 -8.02 -16.66 -1.09
CA LEU A 67 -8.58 -17.53 -0.04
C LEU A 67 -9.24 -18.80 -0.62
N ASP A 68 -9.89 -18.67 -1.78
CA ASP A 68 -10.67 -19.77 -2.34
C ASP A 68 -9.82 -20.86 -2.97
N THR A 69 -8.55 -20.59 -3.25
CA THR A 69 -7.69 -21.49 -4.04
C THR A 69 -6.31 -21.69 -3.44
N ALA A 70 -6.06 -21.13 -2.24
CA ALA A 70 -4.75 -21.12 -1.58
C ALA A 70 -3.60 -20.65 -2.49
N THR A 71 -3.91 -19.83 -3.51
CA THR A 71 -2.91 -19.36 -4.47
C THR A 71 -2.36 -18.03 -3.98
N ARG A 72 -1.03 -17.91 -3.92
CA ARG A 72 -0.37 -16.68 -3.47
C ARG A 72 0.24 -15.95 -4.66
N ILE A 73 0.23 -14.63 -4.60
CA ILE A 73 0.57 -13.77 -5.72
C ILE A 73 1.54 -12.69 -5.26
N GLU A 74 2.70 -12.63 -5.91
CA GLU A 74 3.65 -11.53 -5.77
C GLU A 74 3.32 -10.44 -6.80
N ALA A 75 2.93 -9.26 -6.33
CA ALA A 75 2.65 -8.11 -7.17
C ALA A 75 3.94 -7.34 -7.50
N ARG A 76 4.11 -7.03 -8.78
CA ARG A 76 5.32 -6.37 -9.29
C ARG A 76 4.94 -5.27 -10.26
N ALA A 77 4.76 -4.08 -9.70
CA ALA A 77 4.65 -2.86 -10.49
C ALA A 77 5.99 -2.46 -11.12
N LYS A 78 5.93 -2.05 -12.40
CA LYS A 78 7.09 -1.61 -13.16
C LYS A 78 6.81 -0.27 -13.85
N LYS A 79 7.78 0.65 -13.86
CA LYS A 79 7.72 1.84 -14.73
C LYS A 79 7.89 1.48 -16.21
N SER A 80 8.71 0.47 -16.48
CA SER A 80 8.92 -0.11 -17.81
C SER A 80 8.77 -1.62 -17.69
N LEU A 81 7.78 -2.17 -18.38
CA LEU A 81 7.43 -3.57 -18.26
C LEU A 81 8.59 -4.44 -18.74
N GLN A 82 9.06 -5.32 -17.85
CA GLN A 82 9.96 -6.43 -18.13
C GLN A 82 9.72 -7.50 -17.07
N ILE A 83 9.84 -8.77 -17.45
CA ILE A 83 9.87 -9.86 -16.49
C ILE A 83 11.26 -9.86 -15.85
N ARG A 84 11.44 -9.04 -14.81
CA ARG A 84 12.74 -8.79 -14.18
C ARG A 84 12.63 -8.80 -12.67
N MET A 85 13.53 -9.54 -12.03
CA MET A 85 13.66 -9.63 -10.57
C MET A 85 15.09 -9.30 -10.10
N SER A 86 15.18 -8.88 -8.85
CA SER A 86 16.45 -8.76 -8.13
C SER A 86 16.84 -10.12 -7.56
N HIS A 87 18.11 -10.48 -7.61
CA HIS A 87 18.63 -11.76 -7.15
C HIS A 87 19.99 -11.61 -6.49
N SER A 88 20.18 -12.29 -5.37
CA SER A 88 21.49 -12.45 -4.74
C SER A 88 21.97 -13.89 -4.83
N GLU A 89 23.16 -14.10 -5.40
CA GLU A 89 23.87 -15.38 -5.34
C GLU A 89 24.54 -15.62 -3.99
N SER A 90 24.88 -14.55 -3.25
CA SER A 90 25.63 -14.62 -2.00
C SER A 90 24.76 -14.64 -0.74
N ASP A 91 23.51 -14.22 -0.85
CA ASP A 91 22.55 -14.18 0.26
C ASP A 91 21.28 -14.95 -0.16
N PRO A 92 21.11 -16.20 0.28
CA PRO A 92 19.91 -17.00 -0.03
C PRO A 92 18.61 -16.35 0.43
N GLN A 93 18.63 -15.46 1.43
CA GLN A 93 17.44 -14.73 1.89
C GLN A 93 17.01 -13.65 0.88
N ARG A 94 17.86 -13.33 -0.09
CA ARG A 94 17.62 -12.37 -1.19
C ARG A 94 17.57 -13.06 -2.55
N GLY A 95 17.26 -14.36 -2.57
CA GLY A 95 16.84 -15.06 -3.78
C GLY A 95 15.60 -14.41 -4.40
N TRP A 96 15.48 -14.44 -5.72
CA TRP A 96 14.36 -13.77 -6.41
C TRP A 96 13.02 -14.44 -6.11
N ASP A 97 13.06 -15.75 -5.83
CA ASP A 97 11.96 -16.63 -5.52
C ASP A 97 11.88 -16.99 -4.03
N ARG A 98 12.66 -16.32 -3.16
CA ARG A 98 12.61 -16.59 -1.72
C ARG A 98 11.21 -16.32 -1.19
N GLY A 99 10.59 -17.35 -0.60
CA GLY A 99 9.23 -17.30 -0.05
C GLY A 99 8.14 -17.70 -1.05
N LEU A 100 8.50 -17.93 -2.33
CA LEU A 100 7.59 -18.34 -3.39
C LEU A 100 7.61 -19.86 -3.61
N LEU A 101 6.41 -20.45 -3.67
CA LEU A 101 6.17 -21.83 -4.07
C LEU A 101 6.04 -21.91 -5.60
N ASP A 102 6.20 -23.12 -6.16
CA ASP A 102 6.03 -23.36 -7.60
C ASP A 102 4.64 -22.95 -8.12
N GLU A 103 3.60 -23.18 -7.32
CA GLU A 103 2.20 -22.88 -7.69
C GLU A 103 1.80 -21.42 -7.46
N ASP A 104 2.68 -20.59 -6.90
CA ASP A 104 2.44 -19.16 -6.78
C ASP A 104 2.55 -18.48 -8.15
N PHE A 105 2.04 -17.25 -8.22
CA PHE A 105 2.13 -16.41 -9.41
C PHE A 105 2.84 -15.09 -9.14
N VAL A 106 3.57 -14.61 -10.13
CA VAL A 106 4.01 -13.22 -10.21
C VAL A 106 3.01 -12.47 -11.09
N ALA A 107 2.44 -11.40 -10.55
CA ALA A 107 1.59 -10.48 -11.29
C ALA A 107 2.37 -9.22 -11.67
N LEU A 108 2.43 -8.90 -12.96
CA LEU A 108 3.08 -7.71 -13.50
C LEU A 108 2.03 -6.67 -13.91
N THR A 109 2.26 -5.43 -13.51
CA THR A 109 1.52 -4.26 -14.02
C THR A 109 2.46 -3.08 -14.26
N VAL A 110 2.08 -2.19 -15.16
CA VAL A 110 2.83 -0.96 -15.44
C VAL A 110 2.27 0.18 -14.60
N CYS A 111 3.12 0.94 -13.93
CA CYS A 111 2.72 2.16 -13.24
C CYS A 111 3.29 3.38 -13.94
N VAL A 112 2.44 4.38 -14.18
CA VAL A 112 2.80 5.68 -14.74
C VAL A 112 2.57 6.78 -13.70
N GLN A 113 3.40 7.81 -13.73
CA GLN A 113 3.25 8.96 -12.85
C GLN A 113 2.04 9.78 -13.32
N ALA A 114 1.10 10.04 -12.41
CA ALA A 114 -0.16 10.73 -12.66
C ALA A 114 -0.19 12.16 -12.11
N GLY A 115 0.81 12.54 -11.30
CA GLY A 115 0.94 13.87 -10.70
C GLY A 115 2.38 14.16 -10.25
N ASN A 116 2.58 15.30 -9.61
CA ASN A 116 3.90 15.79 -9.27
C ASN A 116 4.43 15.23 -7.93
N ARG A 117 3.56 14.65 -7.07
CA ARG A 117 4.00 14.10 -5.79
C ARG A 117 4.60 12.71 -5.99
N PRO A 118 5.54 12.28 -5.12
CA PRO A 118 6.14 10.95 -5.18
C PRO A 118 5.14 9.79 -5.02
N ILE A 119 3.92 10.08 -4.55
CA ILE A 119 2.85 9.10 -4.33
C ILE A 119 1.80 9.08 -5.46
N ASP A 120 1.85 10.01 -6.42
CA ASP A 120 0.83 10.15 -7.46
C ASP A 120 1.11 9.18 -8.61
N TRP A 121 0.83 7.90 -8.38
CA TRP A 121 0.99 6.83 -9.36
C TRP A 121 -0.35 6.27 -9.81
N ARG A 122 -0.42 5.87 -11.08
CA ARG A 122 -1.55 5.15 -11.65
C ARG A 122 -1.05 3.87 -12.29
N ALA A 123 -1.58 2.74 -11.86
CA ALA A 123 -1.33 1.46 -12.49
C ALA A 123 -2.18 1.31 -13.77
N SER A 124 -1.62 0.61 -14.75
CA SER A 124 -2.36 0.08 -15.89
C SER A 124 -3.34 -0.97 -15.39
N PRO A 125 -4.58 -0.98 -15.91
CA PRO A 125 -5.52 -2.06 -15.61
C PRO A 125 -5.09 -3.40 -16.24
N PHE A 126 -4.10 -3.40 -17.13
CA PHE A 126 -3.65 -4.60 -17.82
C PHE A 126 -2.63 -5.38 -16.99
N VAL A 127 -3.13 -6.30 -16.16
CA VAL A 127 -2.34 -7.18 -15.30
C VAL A 127 -2.01 -8.49 -16.03
N GLN A 128 -0.79 -8.99 -15.82
CA GLN A 128 -0.30 -10.21 -16.47
C GLN A 128 0.35 -11.15 -15.46
N TYR A 129 0.01 -12.42 -15.53
CA TYR A 129 0.37 -13.45 -14.55
C TYR A 129 1.35 -14.45 -15.14
N ILE A 130 2.32 -14.85 -14.30
CA ILE A 130 3.36 -15.80 -14.65
C ILE A 130 3.50 -16.77 -13.48
N ARG A 131 3.43 -18.07 -13.74
CA ARG A 131 3.62 -19.07 -12.68
C ARG A 131 5.08 -19.13 -12.27
N VAL A 132 5.34 -19.21 -10.96
CA VAL A 132 6.70 -19.23 -10.40
C VAL A 132 7.47 -20.46 -10.86
N LYS A 133 6.81 -21.63 -10.96
CA LYS A 133 7.40 -22.84 -11.54
C LYS A 133 8.01 -22.61 -12.92
N ASP A 134 7.27 -21.99 -13.83
CA ASP A 134 7.74 -21.74 -15.19
C ASP A 134 8.95 -20.79 -15.20
N MET A 135 8.94 -19.77 -14.32
CA MET A 135 10.09 -18.88 -14.14
C MET A 135 11.32 -19.63 -13.63
N ARG A 136 11.14 -20.53 -12.66
CA ARG A 136 12.21 -21.34 -12.07
C ARG A 136 12.80 -22.32 -13.10
N GLU A 137 11.94 -23.02 -13.85
CA GLU A 137 12.35 -23.91 -14.95
C GLU A 137 13.13 -23.15 -16.04
N ALA A 138 12.65 -21.98 -16.47
CA ALA A 138 13.35 -21.17 -17.46
C ALA A 138 14.71 -20.66 -16.95
N TRP A 139 14.83 -20.35 -15.65
CA TRP A 139 16.09 -19.95 -15.04
C TRP A 139 17.09 -21.11 -14.98
N ILE A 140 16.66 -22.29 -14.51
CA ILE A 140 17.48 -23.51 -14.47
C ILE A 140 17.93 -23.92 -15.89
N ALA A 141 17.07 -23.77 -16.88
CA ALA A 141 17.38 -24.03 -18.28
C ALA A 141 18.29 -22.98 -18.95
N GLY A 142 18.77 -21.97 -18.20
CA GLY A 142 19.65 -20.92 -18.73
C GLY A 142 18.97 -19.97 -19.71
N ARG A 143 17.63 -19.88 -19.70
CA ARG A 143 16.84 -19.00 -20.59
C ARG A 143 16.63 -17.60 -20.02
N THR A 144 17.45 -17.19 -19.05
CA THR A 144 17.42 -15.85 -18.44
C THR A 144 18.68 -15.06 -18.77
N ILE A 145 18.56 -13.73 -18.76
CA ILE A 145 19.69 -12.82 -18.90
C ILE A 145 20.03 -12.26 -17.53
N THR A 146 21.28 -12.46 -17.10
CA THR A 146 21.82 -11.89 -15.86
C THR A 146 22.63 -10.64 -16.15
N GLU A 147 22.35 -9.55 -15.43
CA GLU A 147 23.10 -8.29 -15.54
C GLU A 147 23.57 -7.83 -14.16
N ARG A 148 24.85 -7.50 -14.04
CA ARG A 148 25.40 -6.87 -12.83
C ARG A 148 25.05 -5.37 -12.84
N PRO A 149 24.60 -4.79 -11.71
CA PRO A 149 24.36 -3.36 -11.59
C PRO A 149 25.66 -2.58 -11.88
N LYS A 150 25.54 -1.44 -12.58
CA LYS A 150 26.71 -0.72 -13.12
C LYS A 150 27.26 0.35 -12.17
N GLY A 151 26.60 0.64 -11.04
CA GLY A 151 26.98 1.72 -10.14
C GLY A 151 26.83 1.39 -8.65
N ALA A 152 27.64 2.05 -7.82
CA ALA A 152 27.63 1.91 -6.35
C ALA A 152 26.28 2.27 -5.69
N GLN A 153 25.39 2.96 -6.41
CA GLN A 153 24.05 3.36 -5.94
C GLN A 153 22.94 2.35 -6.27
N GLU A 154 23.19 1.37 -7.15
CA GLU A 154 22.16 0.48 -7.70
C GLU A 154 21.96 -0.83 -6.91
N GLY A 155 22.64 -1.00 -5.78
CA GLY A 155 22.63 -2.23 -4.98
C GLY A 155 23.62 -3.29 -5.50
N PHE A 156 23.89 -4.31 -4.69
CA PHE A 156 24.82 -5.40 -5.04
C PHE A 156 24.11 -6.60 -5.72
N GLU A 157 22.80 -6.54 -5.84
CA GLU A 157 21.98 -7.63 -6.37
C GLU A 157 21.99 -7.67 -7.90
N LEU A 158 22.07 -8.88 -8.45
CA LEU A 158 21.98 -9.15 -9.88
C LEU A 158 20.56 -8.88 -10.37
N ARG A 159 20.45 -8.43 -11.62
CA ARG A 159 19.17 -8.33 -12.32
C ARG A 159 18.99 -9.57 -13.16
N LEU A 160 18.05 -10.44 -12.77
CA LEU A 160 17.59 -11.56 -13.59
C LEU A 160 16.42 -11.09 -14.46
N THR A 161 16.56 -11.23 -15.78
CA THR A 161 15.52 -10.88 -16.75
C THR A 161 15.12 -12.13 -17.54
N TRP A 162 13.83 -12.46 -17.54
CA TRP A 162 13.24 -13.43 -18.45
C TRP A 162 12.91 -12.71 -19.76
N PRO A 163 13.61 -13.02 -20.86
CA PRO A 163 13.41 -12.36 -22.13
C PRO A 163 11.95 -12.33 -22.58
N SER A 164 11.53 -11.19 -23.12
CA SER A 164 10.16 -10.97 -23.56
C SER A 164 10.07 -9.88 -24.65
N ALA A 165 9.09 -10.03 -25.54
CA ALA A 165 8.69 -9.02 -26.52
C ALA A 165 7.39 -8.37 -26.04
N ILE A 166 7.38 -7.03 -26.04
CA ILE A 166 6.32 -6.23 -25.41
C ILE A 166 5.81 -5.21 -26.41
N THR A 167 4.49 -5.06 -26.49
CA THR A 167 3.82 -4.05 -27.31
C THR A 167 3.90 -2.68 -26.68
N ARG A 168 4.07 -1.65 -27.52
CA ARG A 168 4.04 -0.24 -27.08
C ARG A 168 2.68 0.42 -27.32
N HIS A 169 1.84 -0.20 -28.12
CA HIS A 169 0.53 0.31 -28.51
C HIS A 169 -0.42 -0.85 -28.73
N SER A 170 -1.71 -0.57 -28.62
CA SER A 170 -2.75 -1.51 -29.00
C SER A 170 -2.80 -1.72 -30.51
N GLY A 171 -3.26 -2.90 -30.93
CA GLY A 171 -3.20 -3.34 -32.31
C GLY A 171 -3.80 -4.71 -32.52
N ARG A 172 -3.60 -5.25 -33.74
CA ARG A 172 -3.99 -6.62 -34.07
C ARG A 172 -2.83 -7.37 -34.71
N VAL A 173 -2.55 -8.58 -34.24
CA VAL A 173 -1.47 -9.41 -34.78
C VAL A 173 -1.74 -9.71 -36.25
N THR A 174 -0.76 -9.43 -37.10
CA THR A 174 -0.85 -9.69 -38.54
C THR A 174 -0.17 -11.01 -38.91
N ALA A 175 0.98 -11.33 -38.31
CA ALA A 175 1.68 -12.58 -38.56
C ALA A 175 2.61 -12.95 -37.41
N VAL A 176 2.81 -14.25 -37.22
CA VAL A 176 3.82 -14.83 -36.33
C VAL A 176 4.70 -15.73 -37.18
N ALA A 177 5.93 -15.27 -37.44
CA ALA A 177 6.95 -16.02 -38.16
C ALA A 177 7.99 -16.57 -37.18
N GLN A 178 8.94 -17.39 -37.66
CA GLN A 178 9.96 -18.02 -36.81
C GLN A 178 10.79 -17.01 -35.99
N ASN A 179 11.12 -15.84 -36.55
CA ASN A 179 12.03 -14.88 -35.91
C ASN A 179 11.37 -13.56 -35.51
N ARG A 180 10.13 -13.31 -35.97
CA ARG A 180 9.46 -12.02 -35.78
C ARG A 180 7.96 -12.18 -35.63
N LEU A 181 7.39 -11.32 -34.81
CA LEU A 181 5.95 -11.09 -34.71
C LEU A 181 5.64 -9.72 -35.30
N THR A 182 4.59 -9.63 -36.10
CA THR A 182 4.09 -8.36 -36.63
C THR A 182 2.66 -8.12 -36.17
N TYR A 183 2.35 -6.86 -35.86
CA TYR A 183 1.00 -6.42 -35.58
C TYR A 183 0.76 -5.05 -36.20
N GLN A 184 -0.48 -4.77 -36.56
CA GLN A 184 -0.90 -3.48 -37.08
C GLN A 184 -1.42 -2.64 -35.92
N ARG A 185 -0.86 -1.45 -35.73
CA ARG A 185 -1.30 -0.51 -34.69
C ARG A 185 -2.67 0.07 -35.03
N GLU A 186 -3.55 0.14 -34.04
CA GLU A 186 -4.93 0.62 -34.22
C GLU A 186 -5.02 2.10 -34.62
N SER A 187 -4.11 2.96 -34.11
CA SER A 187 -4.23 4.41 -34.27
C SER A 187 -3.95 4.94 -35.69
N ASP A 188 -3.09 4.27 -36.45
CA ASP A 188 -2.61 4.75 -37.75
C ASP A 188 -2.28 3.64 -38.74
N HIS A 189 -2.71 2.41 -38.44
CA HIS A 189 -2.52 1.23 -39.29
C HIS A 189 -1.06 0.90 -39.64
N ARG A 190 -0.08 1.47 -38.92
CA ARG A 190 1.34 1.14 -39.12
C ARG A 190 1.64 -0.27 -38.66
N THR A 191 2.36 -1.02 -39.49
CA THR A 191 2.89 -2.33 -39.11
C THR A 191 4.07 -2.16 -38.17
N ILE A 192 3.91 -2.66 -36.95
CA ILE A 192 4.98 -2.79 -35.96
C ILE A 192 5.50 -4.21 -36.00
N SER A 193 6.82 -4.36 -35.84
CA SER A 193 7.44 -5.67 -35.86
C SER A 193 8.40 -5.86 -34.70
N LEU A 194 8.18 -6.94 -33.95
CA LEU A 194 8.91 -7.32 -32.76
C LEU A 194 9.79 -8.55 -33.06
N SER A 195 11.01 -8.56 -32.52
CA SER A 195 11.91 -9.71 -32.57
C SER A 195 11.42 -10.81 -31.63
N LEU A 196 11.45 -12.07 -32.09
CA LEU A 196 11.26 -13.26 -31.25
C LEU A 196 12.58 -13.81 -30.71
N TYR A 197 13.60 -12.96 -30.64
CA TYR A 197 14.90 -13.25 -30.06
C TYR A 197 15.40 -12.08 -29.21
N GLN A 198 16.07 -12.40 -28.11
CA GLN A 198 16.78 -11.43 -27.29
C GLN A 198 18.09 -12.05 -26.78
N LYS A 199 19.24 -11.41 -27.06
CA LYS A 199 20.60 -11.94 -26.75
C LYS A 199 20.77 -13.44 -27.13
N LYS A 200 20.31 -13.83 -28.32
CA LYS A 200 20.31 -15.22 -28.86
C LYS A 200 19.35 -16.22 -28.19
N ILE A 201 18.56 -15.79 -27.21
CA ILE A 201 17.51 -16.60 -26.60
C ILE A 201 16.23 -16.45 -27.43
N ALA A 202 15.71 -17.57 -27.94
CA ALA A 202 14.44 -17.60 -28.66
C ALA A 202 13.26 -17.41 -27.70
N LEU A 203 12.26 -16.66 -28.15
CA LEU A 203 11.01 -16.39 -27.44
C LEU A 203 9.88 -17.22 -28.06
N ASN A 204 8.99 -17.72 -27.21
CA ASN A 204 7.74 -18.32 -27.66
C ASN A 204 6.71 -17.21 -27.85
N ALA A 205 6.07 -17.15 -29.02
CA ALA A 205 4.93 -16.26 -29.22
C ALA A 205 3.77 -16.71 -28.32
N LEU A 206 3.08 -15.74 -27.71
CA LEU A 206 1.97 -15.95 -26.77
C LEU A 206 0.63 -15.50 -27.35
N VAL A 207 0.63 -15.11 -28.63
CA VAL A 207 -0.53 -14.62 -29.38
C VAL A 207 -0.51 -15.21 -30.79
N ALA A 208 -1.69 -15.30 -31.40
CA ALA A 208 -1.87 -15.82 -32.76
C ALA A 208 -2.23 -14.71 -33.76
N PRO A 209 -2.01 -14.91 -35.08
CA PRO A 209 -2.50 -14.00 -36.11
C PRO A 209 -4.01 -13.73 -35.97
N GLY A 210 -4.40 -12.46 -36.08
CA GLY A 210 -5.77 -12.00 -35.91
C GLY A 210 -6.15 -11.63 -34.47
N GLU A 211 -5.37 -12.01 -33.45
CA GLU A 211 -5.66 -11.64 -32.07
C GLU A 211 -5.42 -10.14 -31.79
N PRO A 212 -6.24 -9.50 -30.95
CA PRO A 212 -5.96 -8.16 -30.47
C PRO A 212 -4.77 -8.18 -29.51
N VAL A 213 -3.99 -7.11 -29.54
CA VAL A 213 -2.94 -6.85 -28.56
C VAL A 213 -3.15 -5.48 -27.92
N HIS A 214 -2.80 -5.35 -26.65
CA HIS A 214 -2.96 -4.12 -25.88
C HIS A 214 -1.62 -3.44 -25.65
N GLU A 215 -1.61 -2.14 -25.35
CA GLU A 215 -0.41 -1.46 -24.88
C GLU A 215 0.15 -2.14 -23.61
N SER A 216 1.49 -2.29 -23.56
CA SER A 216 2.19 -2.96 -22.45
C SER A 216 1.81 -4.44 -22.26
N GLN A 217 1.47 -5.15 -23.34
CA GLN A 217 1.27 -6.60 -23.32
C GLN A 217 2.57 -7.33 -23.68
N ILE A 218 2.89 -8.37 -22.91
CA ILE A 218 3.91 -9.36 -23.23
C ILE A 218 3.30 -10.32 -24.26
N VAL A 219 3.79 -10.24 -25.50
CA VAL A 219 3.26 -11.02 -26.64
C VAL A 219 4.19 -12.15 -27.06
N ALA A 220 5.41 -12.18 -26.54
CA ALA A 220 6.29 -13.33 -26.62
C ALA A 220 7.20 -13.38 -25.39
N SER A 221 7.53 -14.57 -24.89
CA SER A 221 8.47 -14.74 -23.78
C SER A 221 9.08 -16.14 -23.73
N VAL A 222 10.11 -16.31 -22.90
CA VAL A 222 10.66 -17.62 -22.54
C VAL A 222 9.77 -18.40 -21.57
N VAL A 223 8.82 -17.71 -20.91
CA VAL A 223 7.83 -18.30 -19.99
C VAL A 223 6.42 -18.02 -20.50
N PRO A 224 5.44 -18.88 -20.19
CA PRO A 224 4.03 -18.55 -20.40
C PRO A 224 3.65 -17.28 -19.63
N VAL A 225 2.79 -16.45 -20.23
CA VAL A 225 2.21 -15.28 -19.59
C VAL A 225 0.73 -15.26 -19.90
N SER A 226 -0.12 -15.14 -18.88
CA SER A 226 -1.58 -15.11 -19.04
C SER A 226 -2.17 -13.81 -18.52
N GLN A 227 -3.25 -13.35 -19.13
CA GLN A 227 -4.04 -12.21 -18.64
C GLN A 227 -5.07 -12.65 -17.58
N ARG A 228 -5.33 -13.97 -17.49
CA ARG A 228 -6.22 -14.56 -16.51
C ARG A 228 -5.52 -15.71 -15.81
N LEU A 229 -5.84 -15.91 -14.54
CA LEU A 229 -5.41 -17.13 -13.86
C LEU A 229 -6.14 -18.34 -14.44
N PRO A 230 -5.49 -19.51 -14.50
CA PRO A 230 -6.15 -20.74 -14.91
C PRO A 230 -7.22 -21.13 -13.89
N LYS A 231 -8.02 -22.15 -14.21
CA LYS A 231 -8.89 -22.78 -13.20
C LYS A 231 -7.99 -23.45 -12.15
N LEU A 232 -8.09 -22.97 -10.91
CA LEU A 232 -7.30 -23.43 -9.78
C LEU A 232 -8.14 -24.37 -8.89
N PRO A 233 -7.51 -25.32 -8.17
CA PRO A 233 -8.23 -26.16 -7.22
C PRO A 233 -8.78 -25.30 -6.08
N MET A 234 -9.97 -25.67 -5.60
CA MET A 234 -10.56 -25.01 -4.43
C MET A 234 -9.79 -25.42 -3.17
N ALA A 235 -9.50 -24.43 -2.33
CA ALA A 235 -8.97 -24.62 -1.00
C ALA A 235 -10.11 -24.67 0.02
N THR A 236 -9.88 -25.42 1.09
CA THR A 236 -10.78 -25.58 2.24
C THR A 236 -10.04 -25.24 3.53
N GLU A 237 -10.73 -25.26 4.67
CA GLU A 237 -10.07 -25.14 5.97
C GLU A 237 -8.97 -26.20 6.15
N ASP A 238 -9.22 -27.47 5.78
CA ASP A 238 -8.24 -28.55 5.82
C ASP A 238 -6.95 -28.24 5.04
N THR A 239 -7.08 -27.52 3.92
CA THR A 239 -5.92 -27.11 3.12
C THR A 239 -4.99 -26.23 3.95
N TYR A 240 -5.55 -25.24 4.64
CA TYR A 240 -4.79 -24.31 5.47
C TYR A 240 -4.34 -24.94 6.79
N LEU A 241 -5.15 -25.82 7.40
CA LEU A 241 -4.73 -26.59 8.58
C LEU A 241 -3.50 -27.44 8.27
N GLY A 242 -3.48 -28.13 7.13
CA GLY A 242 -2.30 -28.88 6.69
C GLY A 242 -1.05 -28.00 6.50
N TRP A 243 -1.23 -26.75 6.07
CA TRP A 243 -0.14 -25.80 5.87
C TRP A 243 0.51 -25.30 7.16
N LEU A 244 -0.19 -25.36 8.31
CA LEU A 244 0.40 -25.02 9.61
C LEU A 244 1.56 -25.93 10.01
N SER A 245 1.67 -27.13 9.41
CA SER A 245 2.78 -28.06 9.63
C SER A 245 3.89 -27.94 8.58
N SER A 246 3.82 -26.96 7.68
CA SER A 246 4.85 -26.75 6.65
C SER A 246 6.20 -26.40 7.26
N ARG A 247 7.27 -26.92 6.65
CA ARG A 247 8.65 -26.53 7.00
C ARG A 247 8.96 -25.07 6.62
N ASP A 248 8.22 -24.50 5.66
CA ASP A 248 8.38 -23.11 5.28
C ASP A 248 7.52 -22.19 6.16
N VAL A 249 8.19 -21.31 6.90
CA VAL A 249 7.57 -20.28 7.74
C VAL A 249 6.63 -19.36 6.95
N ALA A 250 6.90 -19.09 5.67
CA ALA A 250 6.02 -18.28 4.82
C ALA A 250 4.68 -18.99 4.58
N VAL A 251 4.69 -20.31 4.46
CA VAL A 251 3.50 -21.13 4.28
C VAL A 251 2.70 -21.21 5.59
N ARG A 252 3.38 -21.41 6.73
CA ARG A 252 2.72 -21.37 8.05
C ARG A 252 2.09 -20.01 8.36
N TYR A 253 2.81 -18.92 8.05
CA TYR A 253 2.29 -17.55 8.16
C TYR A 253 1.03 -17.36 7.29
N THR A 254 1.09 -17.82 6.05
CA THR A 254 -0.06 -17.76 5.13
C THR A 254 -1.26 -18.52 5.68
N ALA A 255 -1.03 -19.72 6.19
CA ALA A 255 -2.06 -20.55 6.80
C ALA A 255 -2.70 -19.88 8.01
N ALA A 256 -1.89 -19.40 8.96
CA ALA A 256 -2.38 -18.70 10.14
C ALA A 256 -3.28 -17.52 9.73
N LYS A 257 -2.87 -16.71 8.74
CA LYS A 257 -3.67 -15.59 8.22
C LYS A 257 -4.98 -16.03 7.56
N ALA A 258 -4.92 -17.08 6.74
CA ALA A 258 -6.09 -17.58 6.00
C ALA A 258 -7.16 -18.15 6.94
N LEU A 259 -6.72 -18.80 8.03
CA LEU A 259 -7.60 -19.44 9.00
C LEU A 259 -8.51 -18.46 9.76
N ALA A 260 -8.23 -17.15 9.72
CA ALA A 260 -9.14 -16.12 10.21
C ALA A 260 -10.52 -16.10 9.53
N TYR A 261 -10.66 -16.73 8.36
CA TYR A 261 -11.89 -16.77 7.56
C TYR A 261 -12.66 -18.08 7.70
N PHE A 262 -12.21 -18.99 8.58
CA PHE A 262 -12.81 -20.30 8.80
C PHE A 262 -13.22 -20.46 10.27
N HIS A 263 -14.44 -20.94 10.51
CA HIS A 263 -15.05 -21.03 11.85
C HIS A 263 -15.03 -22.45 12.45
N GLY A 264 -14.36 -23.41 11.81
CA GLY A 264 -14.24 -24.78 12.29
C GLY A 264 -13.62 -24.86 13.68
N ARG A 265 -14.07 -25.82 14.51
CA ARG A 265 -13.52 -26.02 15.86
C ARG A 265 -12.03 -26.36 15.82
N GLU A 266 -11.62 -27.19 14.87
CA GLU A 266 -10.22 -27.59 14.68
C GLU A 266 -9.32 -26.39 14.36
N VAL A 267 -9.84 -25.40 13.63
CA VAL A 267 -9.15 -24.14 13.36
C VAL A 267 -8.75 -23.43 14.64
N GLN A 268 -9.68 -23.31 15.59
CA GLN A 268 -9.41 -22.69 16.88
C GLN A 268 -8.35 -23.48 17.66
N THR A 269 -8.48 -24.80 17.70
CA THR A 269 -7.53 -25.69 18.39
C THR A 269 -6.11 -25.55 17.83
N GLU A 270 -5.95 -25.60 16.51
CA GLU A 270 -4.63 -25.51 15.89
C GLU A 270 -4.02 -24.11 15.98
N LEU A 271 -4.82 -23.05 15.83
CA LEU A 271 -4.34 -21.68 16.03
C LEU A 271 -3.89 -21.44 17.48
N LEU A 272 -4.60 -21.98 18.48
CA LEU A 272 -4.18 -21.92 19.89
C LEU A 272 -2.87 -22.67 20.12
N ARG A 273 -2.71 -23.85 19.51
CA ARG A 273 -1.46 -24.62 19.57
C ARG A 273 -0.29 -23.82 19.00
N ILE A 274 -0.47 -23.19 17.84
CA ILE A 274 0.53 -22.32 17.21
C ILE A 274 0.85 -21.11 18.09
N LEU A 275 -0.15 -20.48 18.70
CA LEU A 275 0.02 -19.33 19.58
C LEU A 275 0.89 -19.66 20.81
N GLN A 276 0.72 -20.86 21.37
CA GLN A 276 1.41 -21.36 22.56
C GLN A 276 2.77 -22.01 22.29
N ASP A 277 3.13 -22.24 21.02
CA ASP A 277 4.42 -22.81 20.65
C ASP A 277 5.53 -21.74 20.70
N ASP A 278 6.36 -21.80 21.74
CA ASP A 278 7.48 -20.86 21.89
C ASP A 278 8.62 -21.06 20.88
N SER A 279 8.65 -22.20 20.19
CA SER A 279 9.60 -22.45 19.10
C SER A 279 9.11 -21.88 17.77
N GLU A 280 7.83 -21.52 17.66
CA GLU A 280 7.26 -20.94 16.45
C GLU A 280 7.75 -19.50 16.24
N HIS A 281 7.92 -19.14 14.97
CA HIS A 281 8.31 -17.82 14.55
C HIS A 281 7.30 -16.76 14.99
N LEU A 282 7.80 -15.66 15.58
CA LEU A 282 6.96 -14.63 16.18
C LEU A 282 5.86 -14.11 15.24
N TYR A 283 6.16 -13.88 13.96
CA TYR A 283 5.16 -13.40 13.00
C TYR A 283 4.04 -14.41 12.72
N VAL A 284 4.31 -15.72 12.85
CA VAL A 284 3.28 -16.76 12.71
C VAL A 284 2.40 -16.77 13.96
N ARG A 285 2.99 -16.72 15.15
CA ARG A 285 2.25 -16.60 16.43
C ARG A 285 1.38 -15.35 16.47
N LEU A 286 1.93 -14.23 16.04
CA LEU A 286 1.26 -12.95 15.95
C LEU A 286 0.07 -12.99 14.98
N GLU A 287 0.22 -13.67 13.84
CA GLU A 287 -0.89 -13.86 12.89
C GLU A 287 -1.94 -14.86 13.41
N ALA A 288 -1.53 -15.88 14.16
CA ALA A 288 -2.46 -16.77 14.85
C ALA A 288 -3.27 -16.02 15.92
N ALA A 289 -2.62 -15.15 16.70
CA ALA A 289 -3.29 -14.27 17.67
C ALA A 289 -4.32 -13.36 17.00
N SER A 290 -3.92 -12.70 15.90
CA SER A 290 -4.81 -11.87 15.06
C SER A 290 -6.01 -12.67 14.56
N SER A 291 -5.79 -13.90 14.08
CA SER A 291 -6.85 -14.75 13.54
C SER A 291 -7.81 -15.23 14.62
N LEU A 292 -7.30 -15.63 15.79
CA LEU A 292 -8.11 -15.94 16.96
C LEU A 292 -8.94 -14.74 17.41
N ALA A 293 -8.35 -13.54 17.45
CA ALA A 293 -9.05 -12.31 17.78
C ALA A 293 -10.17 -11.96 16.77
N ARG A 294 -9.95 -12.19 15.46
CA ARG A 294 -11.00 -12.03 14.42
C ARG A 294 -12.16 -12.99 14.62
N LEU A 295 -11.86 -14.20 15.05
CA LEU A 295 -12.82 -15.27 15.37
C LEU A 295 -13.44 -15.11 16.77
N ASP A 296 -13.21 -13.97 17.44
CA ASP A 296 -13.75 -13.65 18.76
C ASP A 296 -13.32 -14.65 19.86
N ILE A 297 -12.12 -15.21 19.71
CA ILE A 297 -11.50 -16.10 20.70
C ILE A 297 -10.64 -15.27 21.68
N PRO A 298 -10.96 -15.25 22.99
CA PRO A 298 -10.33 -14.34 23.96
C PRO A 298 -8.80 -14.45 24.08
N GLU A 299 -8.25 -15.65 23.88
CA GLU A 299 -6.82 -15.91 23.97
C GLU A 299 -6.02 -15.12 22.93
N GLY A 300 -6.61 -14.88 21.74
CA GLY A 300 -6.01 -14.01 20.73
C GLY A 300 -5.83 -12.59 21.24
N TRP A 301 -6.88 -12.03 21.85
CA TRP A 301 -6.86 -10.69 22.45
C TRP A 301 -5.89 -10.59 23.63
N LYS A 302 -5.88 -11.60 24.52
CA LYS A 302 -4.95 -11.66 25.64
C LYS A 302 -3.50 -11.61 25.16
N TRP A 303 -3.16 -12.41 24.17
CA TRP A 303 -1.79 -12.42 23.63
C TRP A 303 -1.44 -11.10 22.94
N ILE A 304 -2.39 -10.47 22.24
CA ILE A 304 -2.19 -9.15 21.63
C ILE A 304 -1.91 -8.08 22.71
N ASP A 305 -2.65 -8.08 23.82
CA ASP A 305 -2.44 -7.16 24.95
C ASP A 305 -1.08 -7.36 25.63
N GLU A 306 -0.61 -8.60 25.75
CA GLU A 306 0.75 -8.90 26.22
C GLU A 306 1.80 -8.41 25.21
N SER A 307 1.57 -8.63 23.92
CA SER A 307 2.51 -8.34 22.84
C SER A 307 2.72 -6.84 22.60
N VAL A 308 1.69 -6.00 22.81
CA VAL A 308 1.88 -4.53 22.78
C VAL A 308 2.79 -4.02 23.91
N ASN A 309 3.09 -4.84 24.91
CA ASN A 309 4.03 -4.54 26.00
C ASN A 309 5.36 -5.30 25.86
N SER A 310 5.64 -5.87 24.69
CA SER A 310 6.91 -6.55 24.40
C SER A 310 8.11 -5.64 24.70
N PRO A 311 9.24 -6.15 25.23
CA PRO A 311 10.44 -5.33 25.43
C PRO A 311 11.07 -4.83 24.11
N TYR A 312 10.65 -5.38 22.97
CA TYR A 312 11.14 -5.00 21.64
C TYR A 312 10.15 -4.08 20.94
N LEU A 313 10.61 -2.88 20.55
CA LEU A 313 9.77 -1.87 19.89
C LEU A 313 9.23 -2.35 18.54
N GLU A 314 9.98 -3.18 17.81
CA GLU A 314 9.57 -3.77 16.54
C GLU A 314 8.33 -4.65 16.72
N ASN A 315 8.29 -5.42 17.82
CA ASN A 315 7.17 -6.31 18.13
C ASN A 315 5.96 -5.48 18.55
N GLN A 316 6.15 -4.48 19.42
CA GLN A 316 5.07 -3.57 19.79
C GLN A 316 4.45 -2.92 18.55
N LEU A 317 5.29 -2.37 17.65
CA LEU A 317 4.82 -1.69 16.45
C LEU A 317 4.08 -2.64 15.51
N GLU A 318 4.57 -3.86 15.29
CA GLU A 318 3.88 -4.83 14.45
C GLU A 318 2.52 -5.23 15.04
N THR A 319 2.42 -5.38 16.36
CA THR A 319 1.15 -5.63 17.05
C THR A 319 0.19 -4.45 16.91
N VAL A 320 0.67 -3.21 17.02
CA VAL A 320 -0.14 -2.00 16.75
C VAL A 320 -0.68 -1.98 15.32
N ILE A 321 0.13 -2.38 14.34
CA ILE A 321 -0.33 -2.43 12.94
C ILE A 321 -1.43 -3.48 12.77
N ILE A 322 -1.32 -4.63 13.43
CA ILE A 322 -2.35 -5.67 13.43
C ILE A 322 -3.66 -5.21 14.03
N LEU A 323 -3.61 -4.46 15.13
CA LEU A 323 -4.82 -3.86 15.71
C LEU A 323 -5.57 -3.00 14.67
N GLY A 324 -4.85 -2.25 13.84
CA GLY A 324 -5.44 -1.50 12.73
C GLY A 324 -6.11 -2.37 11.66
N GLU A 325 -5.58 -3.58 11.41
CA GLU A 325 -6.15 -4.54 10.45
C GLU A 325 -7.40 -5.24 10.98
N LEU A 326 -7.50 -5.46 12.30
CA LEU A 326 -8.61 -6.20 12.91
C LEU A 326 -9.96 -5.50 12.72
N ARG A 327 -9.96 -4.15 12.77
CA ARG A 327 -11.17 -3.32 12.61
C ARG A 327 -12.31 -3.70 13.57
N LYS A 328 -11.95 -4.12 14.77
CA LYS A 328 -12.87 -4.46 15.87
C LYS A 328 -12.90 -3.33 16.91
N PRO A 329 -14.01 -3.14 17.64
CA PRO A 329 -14.10 -2.14 18.72
C PRO A 329 -13.00 -2.29 19.78
N GLU A 330 -12.69 -3.53 20.18
CA GLU A 330 -11.66 -3.87 21.17
C GLU A 330 -10.28 -3.42 20.70
N ALA A 331 -9.97 -3.64 19.41
CA ALA A 331 -8.73 -3.14 18.83
C ALA A 331 -8.66 -1.62 18.83
N THR A 332 -9.80 -0.95 18.56
CA THR A 332 -9.87 0.52 18.59
C THR A 332 -9.59 1.05 19.99
N ASP A 333 -10.13 0.41 21.03
CA ASP A 333 -9.93 0.82 22.41
C ASP A 333 -8.47 0.65 22.86
N LEU A 334 -7.84 -0.46 22.46
CA LEU A 334 -6.42 -0.68 22.71
C LEU A 334 -5.54 0.31 21.93
N LEU A 335 -5.89 0.64 20.69
CA LEU A 335 -5.19 1.68 19.92
C LEU A 335 -5.30 3.07 20.59
N ILE A 336 -6.48 3.41 21.12
CA ILE A 336 -6.68 4.68 21.84
C ILE A 336 -5.84 4.72 23.13
N SER A 337 -5.79 3.63 23.89
CA SER A 337 -4.98 3.58 25.11
C SER A 337 -3.49 3.72 24.80
N ILE A 338 -3.00 3.04 23.75
CA ILE A 338 -1.61 3.15 23.27
C ILE A 338 -1.28 4.58 22.81
N LEU A 339 -2.19 5.23 22.07
CA LEU A 339 -1.99 6.59 21.58
C LEU A 339 -1.83 7.61 22.72
N LEU A 340 -2.64 7.47 23.78
CA LEU A 340 -2.71 8.40 24.90
C LEU A 340 -1.70 8.11 26.02
N ASP A 341 -1.02 6.97 25.98
CA ASP A 341 0.04 6.60 26.93
C ASP A 341 1.31 7.42 26.68
N THR A 342 1.49 8.51 27.42
CA THR A 342 2.62 9.44 27.28
C THR A 342 3.96 8.86 27.74
N ALA A 343 3.97 7.76 28.50
CA ALA A 343 5.19 7.06 28.90
C ALA A 343 5.73 6.16 27.78
N ARG A 344 4.90 5.86 26.77
CA ARG A 344 5.24 4.98 25.67
C ARG A 344 6.09 5.68 24.61
N HIS A 345 6.92 4.89 23.92
CA HIS A 345 7.76 5.37 22.84
C HIS A 345 6.94 6.07 21.73
N ALA A 346 7.38 7.25 21.32
CA ALA A 346 6.64 8.13 20.40
C ALA A 346 6.26 7.46 19.06
N GLU A 347 7.16 6.65 18.48
CA GLU A 347 6.86 5.94 17.22
C GLU A 347 5.75 4.88 17.39
N ILE A 348 5.59 4.28 18.57
CA ILE A 348 4.50 3.33 18.85
C ILE A 348 3.17 4.07 18.95
N ARG A 349 3.15 5.21 19.64
CA ARG A 349 1.99 6.11 19.72
C ARG A 349 1.59 6.62 18.33
N ALA A 350 2.58 7.00 17.52
CA ALA A 350 2.36 7.42 16.13
C ALA A 350 1.85 6.26 15.27
N GLY A 351 2.31 5.03 15.54
CA GLY A 351 1.76 3.81 14.98
C GLY A 351 0.28 3.63 15.28
N ALA A 352 -0.14 3.89 16.52
CA ALA A 352 -1.53 3.79 16.93
C ALA A 352 -2.40 4.87 16.27
N ALA A 353 -1.91 6.11 16.19
CA ALA A 353 -2.58 7.17 15.44
C ALA A 353 -2.79 6.76 13.97
N TRP A 354 -1.74 6.26 13.30
CA TRP A 354 -1.83 5.77 11.92
C TRP A 354 -2.85 4.64 11.79
N ALA A 355 -2.83 3.65 12.69
CA ALA A 355 -3.74 2.51 12.67
C ALA A 355 -5.21 2.90 12.87
N ILE A 356 -5.50 3.88 13.74
CA ILE A 356 -6.85 4.45 13.92
C ILE A 356 -7.35 5.05 12.60
N GLY A 357 -6.51 5.85 11.92
CA GLY A 357 -6.88 6.47 10.64
C GLY A 357 -7.01 5.48 9.49
N GLU A 358 -6.12 4.49 9.41
CA GLU A 358 -6.14 3.45 8.38
C GLU A 358 -7.32 2.48 8.56
N GLY A 359 -7.66 2.16 9.81
CA GLY A 359 -8.78 1.30 10.17
C GLY A 359 -10.16 1.96 10.05
N GLY A 360 -10.23 3.27 9.82
CA GLY A 360 -11.51 4.00 9.78
C GLY A 360 -12.18 4.14 11.16
N ALA A 361 -11.40 4.09 12.23
CA ALA A 361 -11.91 4.03 13.60
C ALA A 361 -12.36 5.40 14.13
N VAL A 362 -13.58 5.82 13.76
CA VAL A 362 -14.16 7.12 14.14
C VAL A 362 -14.20 7.35 15.66
N LYS A 363 -14.33 6.29 16.47
CA LYS A 363 -14.23 6.36 17.94
C LYS A 363 -12.91 6.99 18.43
N GLY A 364 -11.84 6.89 17.64
CA GLY A 364 -10.52 7.44 17.95
C GLY A 364 -10.35 8.94 17.68
N VAL A 365 -11.34 9.64 17.12
CA VAL A 365 -11.22 11.07 16.76
C VAL A 365 -10.80 11.94 17.94
N ASP A 366 -11.40 11.76 19.12
CA ASP A 366 -11.05 12.58 20.29
C ASP A 366 -9.65 12.31 20.80
N ALA A 367 -9.20 11.06 20.74
CA ALA A 367 -7.83 10.70 21.10
C ALA A 367 -6.82 11.33 20.14
N LEU A 368 -7.10 11.30 18.83
CA LEU A 368 -6.27 11.97 17.82
C LEU A 368 -6.19 13.48 18.07
N VAL A 369 -7.32 14.15 18.29
CA VAL A 369 -7.35 15.61 18.53
C VAL A 369 -6.54 15.98 19.77
N ARG A 370 -6.65 15.22 20.87
CA ARG A 370 -5.85 15.45 22.08
C ARG A 370 -4.34 15.43 21.83
N THR A 371 -3.87 14.63 20.87
CA THR A 371 -2.43 14.55 20.57
C THR A 371 -1.88 15.74 19.80
N PHE A 372 -2.73 16.66 19.33
CA PHE A 372 -2.27 17.87 18.66
C PHE A 372 -1.50 18.80 19.61
N SER A 373 -1.80 18.74 20.90
CA SER A 373 -1.10 19.47 21.97
C SER A 373 0.15 18.72 22.49
N ASP A 374 0.52 17.57 21.91
CA ASP A 374 1.72 16.82 22.32
C ASP A 374 3.01 17.51 21.83
N LEU A 375 4.07 17.46 22.63
CA LEU A 375 5.36 18.09 22.30
C LEU A 375 6.11 17.34 21.19
N THR A 376 5.71 16.10 20.86
CA THR A 376 6.37 15.26 19.87
C THR A 376 5.87 15.60 18.45
N PRO A 377 6.69 16.23 17.59
CA PRO A 377 6.22 16.67 16.26
C PRO A 377 5.79 15.51 15.36
N GLY A 378 6.51 14.38 15.42
CA GLY A 378 6.19 13.19 14.63
C GLY A 378 4.81 12.62 14.94
N LEU A 379 4.42 12.62 16.22
CA LEU A 379 3.10 12.16 16.65
C LEU A 379 2.00 13.10 16.15
N ARG A 380 2.16 14.41 16.32
CA ARG A 380 1.21 15.42 15.82
C ARG A 380 0.94 15.26 14.33
N VAL A 381 2.00 15.08 13.54
CA VAL A 381 1.90 14.90 12.09
C VAL A 381 1.10 13.65 11.73
N GLU A 382 1.35 12.52 12.40
CA GLU A 382 0.62 11.28 12.13
C GLU A 382 -0.82 11.36 12.59
N ALA A 383 -1.11 11.99 13.73
CA ALA A 383 -2.48 12.17 14.20
C ALA A 383 -3.30 13.06 13.28
N VAL A 384 -2.73 14.16 12.78
CA VAL A 384 -3.41 15.05 11.83
C VAL A 384 -3.69 14.34 10.50
N ARG A 385 -2.73 13.53 10.01
CA ARG A 385 -2.93 12.69 8.81
C ARG A 385 -4.02 11.64 9.02
N ALA A 386 -4.01 10.96 10.17
CA ALA A 386 -5.03 9.98 10.52
C ALA A 386 -6.42 10.62 10.57
N LEU A 387 -6.54 11.80 11.19
CA LEU A 387 -7.81 12.53 11.24
C LEU A 387 -8.30 12.91 9.84
N ARG A 388 -7.43 13.40 8.97
CA ARG A 388 -7.79 13.69 7.57
C ARG A 388 -8.36 12.46 6.88
N ARG A 389 -7.74 11.28 7.06
CA ARG A 389 -8.24 10.02 6.47
C ARG A 389 -9.62 9.64 6.99
N LEU A 390 -9.89 9.85 8.28
CA LEU A 390 -11.23 9.63 8.84
C LEU A 390 -12.27 10.60 8.24
N LEU A 391 -11.90 11.87 8.04
CA LEU A 391 -12.77 12.85 7.37
C LEU A 391 -13.04 12.47 5.91
N ASP A 392 -12.02 12.03 5.17
CA ASP A 392 -12.15 11.53 3.79
C ASP A 392 -13.16 10.36 3.71
N ALA A 393 -13.21 9.54 4.77
CA ALA A 393 -14.10 8.39 4.94
C ALA A 393 -15.49 8.72 5.54
N GLN A 394 -15.90 9.99 5.55
CA GLN A 394 -17.21 10.47 6.01
C GLN A 394 -17.43 10.47 7.54
N CYS A 395 -16.38 10.75 8.32
CA CYS A 395 -16.53 11.15 9.72
C CYS A 395 -17.44 12.39 9.86
N PRO A 396 -18.24 12.50 10.95
CA PRO A 396 -19.02 13.70 11.24
C PRO A 396 -18.18 14.98 11.23
N ASN A 397 -18.83 16.10 10.92
CA ASN A 397 -18.23 17.42 10.88
C ASN A 397 -17.53 17.79 12.20
N LEU A 398 -16.34 18.38 12.09
CA LEU A 398 -15.49 18.80 13.20
C LEU A 398 -15.31 20.33 13.30
N ALA A 399 -15.91 21.13 12.41
CA ALA A 399 -15.78 22.58 12.39
C ALA A 399 -16.25 23.25 13.68
N ALA A 400 -17.36 22.77 14.27
CA ALA A 400 -17.86 23.28 15.55
C ALA A 400 -16.86 23.09 16.71
N ARG A 401 -15.93 22.13 16.60
CA ARG A 401 -14.90 21.90 17.63
C ARG A 401 -13.82 22.96 17.63
N LEU A 402 -13.70 23.78 16.59
CA LEU A 402 -12.74 24.88 16.55
C LEU A 402 -12.99 25.89 17.67
N GLU A 403 -14.19 25.95 18.24
CA GLU A 403 -14.50 26.85 19.35
C GLU A 403 -14.10 26.26 20.71
N SER A 404 -14.20 24.94 20.86
CA SER A 404 -14.10 24.25 22.15
C SER A 404 -12.73 23.61 22.45
N THR A 405 -11.71 23.87 21.62
CA THR A 405 -10.38 23.26 21.74
C THR A 405 -9.27 24.28 21.94
N ASP A 406 -8.09 23.87 22.39
CA ASP A 406 -6.92 24.75 22.52
C ASP A 406 -6.30 25.15 21.16
N SER A 407 -5.33 26.07 21.18
CA SER A 407 -4.71 26.63 19.97
C SER A 407 -4.05 25.57 19.06
N ASP A 408 -3.31 24.63 19.63
CA ASP A 408 -2.64 23.56 18.87
C ASP A 408 -3.67 22.58 18.29
N GLN A 409 -4.72 22.27 19.05
CA GLN A 409 -5.83 21.44 18.60
C GLN A 409 -6.58 22.08 17.45
N ARG A 410 -6.85 23.38 17.51
CA ARG A 410 -7.49 24.13 16.43
C ARG A 410 -6.65 24.09 15.16
N ALA A 411 -5.34 24.27 15.27
CA ALA A 411 -4.44 24.19 14.11
C ALA A 411 -4.51 22.84 13.40
N GLY A 412 -4.44 21.73 14.16
CA GLY A 412 -4.52 20.38 13.62
C GLY A 412 -5.90 20.05 13.01
N LEU A 413 -6.99 20.46 13.69
CA LEU A 413 -8.36 20.33 13.19
C LEU A 413 -8.55 21.09 11.88
N ALA A 414 -8.17 22.36 11.85
CA ALA A 414 -8.33 23.23 10.69
C ALA A 414 -7.55 22.69 9.48
N TRP A 415 -6.33 22.19 9.69
CA TRP A 415 -5.59 21.52 8.63
C TRP A 415 -6.31 20.28 8.09
N ALA A 416 -6.81 19.41 8.97
CA ALA A 416 -7.48 18.18 8.56
C ALA A 416 -8.79 18.46 7.80
N ILE A 417 -9.60 19.39 8.31
CA ILE A 417 -10.84 19.85 7.67
C ILE A 417 -10.53 20.44 6.29
N SER A 418 -9.60 21.41 6.22
CA SER A 418 -9.20 22.08 4.98
C SER A 418 -8.71 21.10 3.91
N ARG A 419 -7.86 20.14 4.30
CA ARG A 419 -7.26 19.17 3.36
C ARG A 419 -8.22 18.06 2.92
N SER A 420 -9.21 17.72 3.74
CA SER A 420 -10.27 16.78 3.33
C SER A 420 -11.28 17.40 2.37
N GLY A 421 -11.48 18.73 2.45
CA GLY A 421 -12.53 19.43 1.71
C GLY A 421 -13.96 19.03 2.15
N ARG A 422 -14.10 18.28 3.26
CA ARG A 422 -15.37 17.76 3.77
C ARG A 422 -15.95 18.71 4.83
N PHE A 423 -16.52 19.81 4.36
CA PHE A 423 -17.24 20.78 5.18
C PHE A 423 -18.25 21.56 4.32
N THR A 424 -19.24 22.18 4.96
CA THR A 424 -20.22 23.07 4.34
C THR A 424 -20.00 24.52 4.77
N VAL A 425 -20.62 25.45 4.04
CA VAL A 425 -20.52 26.89 4.37
C VAL A 425 -21.22 27.15 5.71
N GLU A 426 -22.36 26.52 5.95
CA GLU A 426 -23.17 26.67 7.15
C GLU A 426 -22.39 26.26 8.40
N GLU A 427 -21.63 25.17 8.31
CA GLU A 427 -20.79 24.67 9.39
C GLU A 427 -19.64 25.64 9.73
N LEU A 428 -19.06 26.28 8.71
CA LEU A 428 -18.05 27.31 8.92
C LEU A 428 -18.64 28.62 9.44
N VAL A 429 -19.85 28.99 9.02
CA VAL A 429 -20.60 30.14 9.58
C VAL A 429 -20.83 29.92 11.07
N GLN A 430 -21.26 28.72 11.48
CA GLN A 430 -21.41 28.42 12.90
C GLN A 430 -20.09 28.59 13.65
N ALA A 431 -18.99 28.04 13.13
CA ALA A 431 -17.67 28.19 13.75
C ALA A 431 -17.14 29.65 13.80
N CYS A 432 -17.69 30.56 12.98
CA CYS A 432 -17.38 31.99 13.06
C CYS A 432 -18.01 32.70 14.26
N HIS A 433 -19.08 32.14 14.84
CA HIS A 433 -19.71 32.67 16.05
C HIS A 433 -18.85 32.47 17.30
N GLY A 434 -17.83 31.61 17.23
CA GLY A 434 -16.81 31.44 18.27
C GLY A 434 -15.90 32.65 18.47
N ASP A 435 -14.72 32.39 19.04
CA ASP A 435 -13.75 33.45 19.33
C ASP A 435 -12.93 33.88 18.09
N VAL A 436 -12.04 34.87 18.30
CA VAL A 436 -11.18 35.42 17.24
C VAL A 436 -10.25 34.37 16.63
N GLU A 437 -9.74 33.43 17.42
CA GLU A 437 -8.84 32.39 16.95
C GLU A 437 -9.60 31.36 16.10
N ALA A 438 -10.83 30.99 16.47
CA ALA A 438 -11.69 30.15 15.65
C ALA A 438 -11.94 30.80 14.27
N ARG A 439 -12.26 32.10 14.23
CA ARG A 439 -12.40 32.87 12.98
C ARG A 439 -11.15 32.85 12.11
N ARG A 440 -9.95 32.97 12.70
CA ARG A 440 -8.68 32.87 11.96
C ARG A 440 -8.50 31.50 11.30
N TRP A 441 -8.84 30.43 12.01
CA TRP A 441 -8.75 29.07 11.46
C TRP A 441 -9.82 28.78 10.40
N VAL A 442 -11.01 29.39 10.50
CA VAL A 442 -11.99 29.35 9.40
C VAL A 442 -11.44 30.08 8.17
N ALA A 443 -10.82 31.24 8.33
CA ALA A 443 -10.17 31.95 7.23
C ALA A 443 -9.06 31.11 6.58
N TYR A 444 -8.26 30.39 7.38
CA TYR A 444 -7.27 29.44 6.89
C TYR A 444 -7.91 28.30 6.08
N ILE A 445 -8.99 27.69 6.58
CA ILE A 445 -9.69 26.60 5.89
C ILE A 445 -10.13 27.04 4.50
N LEU A 446 -10.80 28.19 4.41
CA LEU A 446 -11.32 28.77 3.17
C LEU A 446 -10.20 29.24 2.24
N GLY A 447 -9.18 29.91 2.77
CA GLY A 447 -8.06 30.47 2.02
C GLY A 447 -7.17 29.44 1.32
N LEU A 448 -7.25 28.16 1.73
CA LEU A 448 -6.56 27.05 1.07
C LEU A 448 -7.41 26.31 0.02
N GLN A 449 -8.68 26.68 -0.14
CA GLN A 449 -9.54 26.11 -1.17
C GLN A 449 -9.34 26.79 -2.53
N ASP A 450 -9.80 26.14 -3.59
CA ASP A 450 -9.85 26.76 -4.92
C ASP A 450 -10.81 27.97 -4.91
N ALA A 451 -10.28 29.16 -5.17
CA ALA A 451 -11.07 30.37 -5.03
C ALA A 451 -12.19 30.49 -6.08
N ASP A 452 -12.02 29.97 -7.29
CA ASP A 452 -13.05 30.06 -8.33
C ASP A 452 -14.23 29.14 -7.99
N ALA A 453 -13.95 27.96 -7.42
CA ALA A 453 -14.96 27.03 -6.93
C ALA A 453 -15.74 27.56 -5.71
N TRP A 454 -15.10 28.37 -4.86
CA TRP A 454 -15.68 28.80 -3.58
C TRP A 454 -16.21 30.24 -3.56
N ALA A 455 -15.75 31.15 -4.43
CA ALA A 455 -16.11 32.57 -4.38
C ALA A 455 -17.62 32.83 -4.38
N THR A 456 -18.40 32.06 -5.15
CA THR A 456 -19.86 32.20 -5.25
C THR A 456 -20.61 31.65 -4.03
N ARG A 457 -19.94 30.88 -3.17
CA ARG A 457 -20.53 30.20 -2.01
C ARG A 457 -20.32 30.95 -0.69
N LEU A 458 -19.48 32.00 -0.67
CA LEU A 458 -19.10 32.69 0.57
C LEU A 458 -20.02 33.84 0.99
N GLY A 459 -21.16 34.05 0.32
CA GLY A 459 -22.16 35.05 0.73
C GLY A 459 -22.51 34.98 2.23
N PRO A 460 -22.91 33.81 2.75
CA PRO A 460 -23.20 33.65 4.17
C PRO A 460 -22.03 33.98 5.11
N ILE A 461 -20.78 33.65 4.71
CA ILE A 461 -19.58 33.98 5.50
C ILE A 461 -19.31 35.49 5.47
N LYS A 462 -19.50 36.14 4.32
CA LYS A 462 -19.35 37.59 4.19
C LYS A 462 -20.35 38.33 5.06
N ASP A 463 -21.58 37.84 5.15
CA ASP A 463 -22.63 38.45 5.95
C ASP A 463 -22.42 38.22 7.45
N ALA A 464 -21.99 37.01 7.84
CA ALA A 464 -21.80 36.64 9.24
C ALA A 464 -20.46 37.10 9.84
N ALA A 465 -19.38 37.08 9.06
CA ALA A 465 -18.01 37.41 9.49
C ALA A 465 -17.20 38.05 8.34
N PRO A 466 -17.44 39.35 8.03
CA PRO A 466 -16.76 40.05 6.93
C PRO A 466 -15.23 39.99 6.99
N GLU A 467 -14.64 39.96 8.20
CA GLU A 467 -13.20 39.86 8.42
C GLU A 467 -12.63 38.50 8.00
N VAL A 468 -13.40 37.41 8.17
CA VAL A 468 -13.01 36.06 7.74
C VAL A 468 -13.03 35.98 6.22
N PHE A 469 -14.08 36.54 5.59
CA PHE A 469 -14.16 36.66 4.14
C PHE A 469 -12.96 37.44 3.58
N PHE A 470 -12.66 38.61 4.14
CA PHE A 470 -11.51 39.40 3.73
C PHE A 470 -10.20 38.60 3.85
N ALA A 471 -9.92 38.00 5.01
CA ALA A 471 -8.70 37.23 5.24
C ALA A 471 -8.56 36.04 4.26
N ALA A 472 -9.65 35.30 4.00
CA ALA A 472 -9.65 34.21 3.03
C ALA A 472 -9.33 34.70 1.61
N THR A 473 -9.89 35.84 1.18
CA THR A 473 -9.61 36.41 -0.14
C THR A 473 -8.17 36.91 -0.29
N VAL A 474 -7.57 37.45 0.77
CA VAL A 474 -6.15 37.82 0.80
C VAL A 474 -5.28 36.58 0.67
N LEU A 475 -5.60 35.50 1.39
CA LEU A 475 -4.88 34.22 1.25
C LEU A 475 -4.96 33.69 -0.18
N TRP A 476 -6.13 33.75 -0.82
CA TRP A 476 -6.24 33.36 -2.24
C TRP A 476 -5.35 34.18 -3.16
N GLN A 477 -5.26 35.50 -2.95
CA GLN A 477 -4.37 36.35 -3.74
C GLN A 477 -2.89 35.97 -3.56
N ILE A 478 -2.48 35.66 -2.33
CA ILE A 478 -1.12 35.20 -2.02
C ILE A 478 -0.88 33.84 -2.69
N MET A 479 -1.76 32.87 -2.47
CA MET A 479 -1.61 31.48 -2.97
C MET A 479 -1.67 31.38 -4.51
N ARG A 480 -2.36 32.30 -5.18
CA ARG A 480 -2.39 32.41 -6.65
C ARG A 480 -1.21 33.16 -7.24
N SER A 481 -0.51 33.94 -6.43
CA SER A 481 0.63 34.71 -6.89
C SER A 481 1.80 33.77 -7.19
N TRP A 482 2.57 34.13 -8.23
CA TRP A 482 3.83 33.44 -8.55
C TRP A 482 4.79 33.41 -7.34
N ILE A 483 4.67 34.37 -6.43
CA ILE A 483 5.52 34.49 -5.23
C ILE A 483 5.31 33.33 -4.24
N ALA A 484 4.15 32.68 -4.22
CA ALA A 484 3.88 31.58 -3.29
C ALA A 484 4.73 30.33 -3.53
N ASN A 485 5.38 30.24 -4.69
CA ASN A 485 6.26 29.13 -5.08
C ASN A 485 7.71 29.58 -5.31
N VAL A 486 8.08 30.78 -4.86
CA VAL A 486 9.46 31.27 -4.95
C VAL A 486 10.23 30.76 -3.74
N ASP A 487 11.13 29.81 -3.96
CA ASP A 487 12.09 29.37 -2.95
C ASP A 487 13.31 30.31 -2.94
N GLU A 488 13.66 30.87 -1.79
CA GLU A 488 14.98 31.49 -1.60
C GLU A 488 16.00 30.36 -1.43
N PHE A 489 16.84 30.18 -2.45
CA PHE A 489 17.81 29.08 -2.57
C PHE A 489 18.74 28.90 -1.37
#